data_AF-A0A1E4GQU5-F1
#
_entry.id   AF-A0A1E4GQU5-F1
#
_cell.length_a   1.000
_cell.length_b   1.000
_cell.length_c   1.000
_cell.angle_alpha   90.00
_cell.angle_beta   90.00
_cell.angle_gamma   90.00
#
_symmetry.space_group_name_H-M   'P 1'
#
loop_
_entity.id
_entity.type
_entity.pdbx_description
1 polymer ?
#
loop_
_entity_poly.entity_id
_entity_poly.type
_entity_poly.pdbx_seq_one_letter_code
_entity_poly.pdbx_strand_id
1 'polypeptide(L)'
;MRVIPLHPPFDHGAALRVPPAHDRKNWAVLWQWLGEDAQSVAEAAAVQVRTPEGPVIAHSGDWIVLSHSGSFHVAHTMRTLDS
;
A
#
# COMPACT_ATOMS: atom_id res chain seq x y z
N MET A 1 -0.15 -25.33 -24.63
CA MET A 1 0.69 -24.51 -23.73
C MET A 1 -0.05 -23.20 -23.49
N ARG A 2 -0.53 -22.94 -22.27
CA ARG A 2 -1.14 -21.65 -21.92
C ARG A 2 -0.02 -20.69 -21.59
N VAL A 3 0.13 -19.64 -22.39
CA VAL A 3 1.01 -18.51 -22.06
C VAL A 3 0.36 -17.83 -20.86
N ILE A 4 0.92 -18.01 -19.67
CA ILE A 4 0.59 -17.17 -18.52
C ILE A 4 1.11 -15.79 -18.91
N PRO A 5 0.26 -14.75 -19.00
CA PRO A 5 0.77 -13.40 -19.08
C PRO A 5 1.54 -13.19 -17.78
N LEU A 6 2.88 -13.27 -17.84
CA LEU A 6 3.71 -12.72 -16.80
C LEU A 6 3.37 -11.24 -16.81
N HIS A 7 2.61 -10.78 -15.82
CA HIS A 7 2.42 -9.36 -15.58
C HIS A 7 3.81 -8.72 -15.70
N PRO A 8 4.00 -7.67 -16.51
CA PRO A 8 5.29 -7.01 -16.57
C PRO A 8 5.74 -6.70 -15.15
N PRO A 9 7.04 -6.91 -14.82
CA PRO A 9 7.52 -6.67 -13.47
C PRO A 9 7.13 -5.25 -13.05
N PHE A 10 6.55 -5.13 -11.86
CA PHE A 10 6.19 -3.82 -11.33
C PHE A 10 7.46 -2.99 -11.20
N ASP A 11 7.51 -1.85 -11.88
CA ASP A 11 8.67 -0.96 -11.87
C ASP A 11 8.69 -0.18 -10.54
N HIS A 12 9.32 -0.78 -9.53
CA HIS A 12 9.40 -0.23 -8.17
C HIS A 12 10.06 1.15 -8.15
N GLY A 13 9.34 2.16 -7.67
CA GLY A 13 9.85 3.49 -7.38
C GLY A 13 10.04 3.72 -5.88
N ALA A 14 9.33 4.70 -5.31
CA ALA A 14 9.40 5.03 -3.89
C ALA A 14 8.47 4.14 -3.05
N ALA A 15 8.82 3.88 -1.80
CA ALA A 15 8.01 3.08 -0.89
C ALA A 15 7.94 3.72 0.51
N LEU A 16 6.73 3.72 1.10
CA LEU A 16 6.50 4.11 2.49
C LEU A 16 5.86 2.96 3.27
N ARG A 17 6.25 2.84 4.55
CA ARG A 17 5.56 1.96 5.49
C ARG A 17 4.25 2.57 5.91
N VAL A 18 3.22 1.74 6.08
CA VAL A 18 2.04 2.14 6.83
C VAL A 18 2.41 2.24 8.32
N PRO A 19 2.30 3.43 8.94
CA PRO A 19 2.71 3.63 10.32
C PRO A 19 1.78 2.92 11.32
N PRO A 20 2.22 2.68 12.57
CA PRO A 20 1.32 2.26 13.65
C PRO A 20 0.34 3.39 14.02
N ALA A 21 -0.82 3.04 14.60
CA ALA A 21 -1.90 4.01 14.91
C ALA A 21 -1.44 5.23 15.73
N HIS A 22 -0.47 5.05 16.62
CA HIS A 22 -0.01 6.11 17.51
C HIS A 22 0.96 7.11 16.84
N ASP A 23 1.50 6.79 15.66
CA ASP A 23 2.51 7.60 14.98
C ASP A 23 1.90 8.67 14.06
N ARG A 24 1.33 9.69 14.70
CA ARG A 24 0.63 10.79 14.01
C ARG A 24 1.50 11.51 12.97
N LYS A 25 2.81 11.63 13.21
CA LYS A 25 3.73 12.34 12.32
C LYS A 25 3.89 11.58 11.00
N ASN A 26 4.19 10.29 11.08
CA ASN A 26 4.36 9.50 9.86
C ASN A 26 3.03 9.25 9.15
N TRP A 27 1.90 9.25 9.86
CA TRP A 27 0.58 9.27 9.23
C TRP A 27 0.35 10.53 8.40
N ALA A 28 0.69 11.71 8.90
CA ALA A 28 0.58 12.95 8.12
C ALA A 28 1.45 12.93 6.85
N VAL A 29 2.68 12.41 6.94
CA VAL A 29 3.56 12.21 5.78
C VAL A 29 2.93 11.25 4.78
N LEU A 30 2.39 10.12 5.25
CA LEU A 30 1.74 9.14 4.38
C LEU A 30 0.53 9.74 3.66
N TRP A 31 -0.33 10.48 4.37
CA TRP A 31 -1.48 11.16 3.75
C TRP A 31 -1.07 12.18 2.71
N GLN A 32 -0.05 12.99 2.99
CA GLN A 32 0.46 13.96 2.03
C GLN A 32 1.04 13.28 0.79
N TRP A 33 1.70 12.14 0.97
CA TRP A 33 2.30 11.39 -0.13
C TRP A 33 1.28 10.68 -1.02
N LEU A 34 0.22 10.11 -0.43
CA LEU A 34 -0.83 9.40 -1.16
C LEU A 34 -1.85 10.37 -1.81
N GLY A 35 -2.08 11.53 -1.21
CA GLY A 35 -3.02 12.52 -1.74
C GLY A 35 -4.43 11.94 -1.94
N GLU A 36 -4.97 12.10 -3.14
CA GLU A 36 -6.33 11.68 -3.50
C GLU A 36 -6.49 10.17 -3.75
N ASP A 37 -5.38 9.45 -3.86
CA ASP A 37 -5.38 7.99 -4.05
C ASP A 37 -5.61 7.23 -2.74
N ALA A 38 -5.75 7.94 -1.61
CA ALA A 38 -6.04 7.34 -0.32
C ALA A 38 -7.39 7.73 0.26
N GLN A 39 -8.01 6.79 0.96
CA GLN A 39 -9.24 6.98 1.71
C GLN A 39 -9.10 6.42 3.12
N SER A 40 -9.69 7.12 4.09
CA SER A 40 -9.73 6.64 5.48
C SER A 40 -10.70 5.46 5.58
N VAL A 41 -10.37 4.53 6.48
CA VAL A 41 -11.21 3.38 6.83
C VAL A 41 -11.52 3.40 8.32
N ALA A 42 -12.55 2.66 8.74
CA ALA A 42 -12.93 2.60 10.15
C ALA A 42 -11.90 1.87 11.03
N GLU A 43 -11.09 0.98 10.44
CA GLU A 43 -10.06 0.25 11.15
C GLU A 43 -8.89 1.15 11.54
N ALA A 44 -8.50 1.08 12.82
CA ALA A 44 -7.34 1.80 13.30
C ALA A 44 -6.05 1.27 12.64
N ALA A 45 -5.14 2.19 12.31
CA ALA A 45 -3.87 1.86 11.66
C ALA A 45 -3.98 1.25 10.26
N ALA A 46 -5.04 1.56 9.51
CA ALA A 46 -5.21 1.12 8.13
C ALA A 46 -5.59 2.29 7.20
N VAL A 47 -5.29 2.14 5.91
CA VAL A 47 -5.64 3.08 4.86
C VAL A 47 -6.03 2.31 3.60
N GLN A 48 -7.06 2.77 2.91
CA GLN A 48 -7.40 2.24 1.59
C GLN A 48 -6.64 3.03 0.53
N VAL A 49 -5.97 2.33 -0.38
CA VAL A 49 -5.18 2.91 -1.47
C VAL A 49 -5.78 2.48 -2.80
N ARG A 50 -5.94 3.41 -3.74
CA ARG A 50 -6.34 3.13 -5.11
C ARG A 50 -5.17 2.50 -5.86
N THR A 51 -5.38 1.29 -6.39
CA THR A 51 -4.42 0.60 -7.25
C THR A 51 -5.06 0.30 -8.62
N PRO A 52 -4.29 -0.02 -9.67
CA PRO A 52 -4.83 -0.41 -10.96
C PRO A 52 -5.78 -1.61 -10.91
N GLU A 53 -5.56 -2.53 -9.97
CA GLU A 53 -6.39 -3.72 -9.76
C GLU A 53 -7.64 -3.42 -8.92
N GLY A 54 -7.73 -2.23 -8.34
CA GLY A 54 -8.83 -1.77 -7.50
C GLY A 54 -8.36 -1.21 -6.14
N PRO A 55 -9.28 -0.80 -5.27
CA PRO A 55 -8.91 -0.33 -3.94
C PRO A 55 -8.38 -1.48 -3.07
N VAL A 56 -7.28 -1.26 -2.36
CA VAL A 56 -6.65 -2.23 -1.44
C VAL A 56 -6.47 -1.60 -0.07
N ILE A 57 -6.77 -2.34 1.00
CA ILE A 57 -6.53 -1.90 2.38
C ILE A 57 -5.11 -2.28 2.78
N ALA A 58 -4.28 -1.29 3.10
CA ALA A 58 -2.96 -1.47 3.67
C ALA A 58 -3.02 -1.23 5.18
N HIS A 59 -2.50 -2.18 5.96
CA HIS A 59 -2.47 -2.09 7.42
C HIS A 59 -1.09 -1.70 7.91
N SER A 60 -1.00 -1.29 9.18
CA SER A 60 0.27 -0.99 9.83
C SER A 60 1.31 -2.09 9.60
N GLY A 61 2.50 -1.66 9.19
CA GLY A 61 3.58 -2.57 8.83
C GLY A 61 3.58 -2.99 7.36
N ASP A 62 2.49 -2.86 6.60
CA ASP A 62 2.51 -3.05 5.15
C ASP A 62 3.38 -1.99 4.46
N TRP A 63 3.84 -2.29 3.25
CA TRP A 63 4.48 -1.32 2.37
C TRP A 63 3.47 -0.84 1.33
N ILE A 64 3.48 0.47 1.07
CA ILE A 64 2.85 1.05 -0.12
C ILE A 64 3.97 1.52 -1.04
N VAL A 65 3.96 1.04 -2.28
CA VAL A 65 4.99 1.31 -3.29
C VAL A 65 4.36 2.10 -4.43
N LEU A 66 4.96 3.23 -4.79
CA LEU A 66 4.65 4.00 -5.99
C LEU A 66 5.59 3.56 -7.12
N SER A 67 5.05 3.10 -8.24
CA SER A 67 5.85 2.80 -9.42
C SER A 67 6.34 4.07 -10.11
N HIS A 68 7.38 3.96 -10.94
CA HIS A 68 7.79 5.05 -11.84
C HIS A 68 6.68 5.46 -12.82
N SER A 69 5.79 4.52 -13.16
CA SER A 69 4.61 4.79 -13.99
C SER A 69 3.46 5.50 -13.26
N GLY A 70 3.61 5.80 -11.96
CA GLY A 70 2.66 6.58 -11.18
C GLY A 70 1.50 5.79 -10.60
N SER A 71 1.65 4.47 -10.40
CA SER A 71 0.62 3.62 -9.80
C SER A 71 1.05 3.09 -8.44
N PHE A 72 0.11 3.02 -7.49
CA PHE A 72 0.38 2.43 -6.18
C PHE A 72 0.16 0.91 -6.17
N HIS A 73 0.95 0.22 -5.37
CA HIS A 73 0.82 -1.19 -5.05
C HIS A 73 1.05 -1.41 -3.54
N VAL A 74 0.28 -2.32 -2.94
CA VAL A 74 0.42 -2.66 -1.52
C VAL A 74 1.12 -4.01 -1.40
N ALA A 75 2.28 -4.02 -0.76
CA ALA A 75 2.98 -5.23 -0.40
C ALA A 75 2.74 -5.55 1.08
N HIS A 76 1.89 -6.55 1.32
CA HIS A 76 1.52 -6.97 2.66
C HIS A 76 2.72 -7.59 3.38
N THR A 77 3.00 -7.12 4.59
CA THR A 77 3.95 -7.81 5.46
C THR A 77 3.23 -9.03 6.02
N MET A 78 3.81 -10.22 5.86
CA MET A 78 3.25 -11.43 6.45
C MET A 78 3.12 -11.22 7.96
N ARG A 79 1.88 -11.12 8.43
CA ARG A 79 1.59 -11.38 9.84
C ARG A 79 1.81 -12.87 10.00
N THR A 80 2.77 -13.26 10.83
CA THR A 80 2.80 -14.63 11.36
C THR A 80 1.41 -14.83 11.97
N LEU A 81 0.57 -15.63 11.31
CA LEU A 81 -0.60 -16.20 11.94
C LEU A 81 -0.05 -17.15 13.00
N ASP A 82 0.22 -16.65 14.19
CA ASP A 82 0.34 -17.50 15.37
C ASP A 82 -1.01 -18.21 15.52
N SER A 83 -1.04 -19.46 15.03
CA SER A 83 -2.16 -20.39 15.15
C SER A 83 -2.06 -21.14 16.46
#